data_AF-A0A961Y620-F1
#
_entry.id   AF-A0A961Y620-F1
#
_cell.length_a   1.000
_cell.length_b   1.000
_cell.length_c   1.000
_cell.angle_alpha   90.00
_cell.angle_beta   90.00
_cell.angle_gamma   90.00
#
_symmetry.space_group_name_H-M   'P 1'
#
loop_
_entity.id
_entity.type
_entity.pdbx_description
1 polymer ?
#
loop_
_entity_poly.entity_id
_entity_poly.type
_entity_poly.pdbx_seq_one_letter_code
_entity_poly.pdbx_strand_id
1 'polypeptide(L)'
;DAEEAERSGLVSRIVPADELIDEAMRTAEKIAGMSLPAAMMAKEAVNRAYETTLAEGVRFERRVFHALFATEDQKEGMAAFAEKRSAQFRNR
;
A
#
# COMPACT_ATOMS: atom_id res chain seq x y z
N ASP A 1 3.25 25.90 -8.43
CA ASP A 1 3.72 25.90 -7.01
C ASP A 1 3.30 24.58 -6.33
N ALA A 2 3.43 24.44 -5.00
CA ALA A 2 3.04 23.20 -4.32
C ALA A 2 1.54 22.86 -4.50
N GLU A 3 0.68 23.88 -4.49
CA GLU A 3 -0.77 23.72 -4.70
C GLU A 3 -1.12 23.27 -6.12
N GLU A 4 -0.46 23.86 -7.12
CA GLU A 4 -0.60 23.41 -8.50
C GLU A 4 -0.16 21.96 -8.69
N ALA A 5 0.94 21.55 -8.05
CA ALA A 5 1.44 20.17 -8.13
C ALA A 5 0.44 19.16 -7.53
N GLU A 6 -0.21 19.50 -6.42
CA GLU A 6 -1.21 18.63 -5.79
C GLU A 6 -2.47 18.52 -6.66
N ARG A 7 -3.02 19.64 -7.12
CA ARG A 7 -4.21 19.66 -8.00
C ARG A 7 -3.97 18.97 -9.35
N SER A 8 -2.72 18.89 -9.80
CA SER A 8 -2.32 18.18 -11.03
C SER A 8 -2.03 16.70 -10.82
N GLY A 9 -2.08 16.19 -9.58
CA GLY A 9 -1.81 14.80 -9.24
C GLY A 9 -0.32 14.42 -9.18
N LEU A 10 0.59 15.39 -9.10
CA LEU A 10 2.04 15.14 -9.02
C LEU A 10 2.49 14.76 -7.60
N VAL A 11 1.81 15.29 -6.59
CA VAL A 11 2.08 15.01 -5.17
C VAL A 11 0.81 14.54 -4.47
N SER A 12 0.94 13.67 -3.46
CA SER A 12 -0.23 13.11 -2.77
C SER A 12 -0.91 14.07 -1.78
N ARG A 13 -0.17 15.06 -1.24
CA ARG A 13 -0.67 16.07 -0.29
C ARG A 13 0.36 17.16 -0.05
N ILE A 14 -0.10 18.26 0.54
CA ILE A 14 0.71 19.40 0.98
C ILE A 14 0.64 19.49 2.50
N VAL A 15 1.76 19.82 3.13
CA VAL A 15 1.87 20.06 4.58
C VAL A 15 2.72 21.31 4.84
N PRO A 16 2.62 21.93 6.03
CA PRO A 16 3.54 22.96 6.46
C PRO A 16 5.01 22.51 6.34
N ALA A 17 5.89 23.42 5.94
CA ALA A 17 7.29 23.08 5.64
C ALA A 17 8.06 22.57 6.86
N ASP A 18 7.72 23.06 8.04
CA ASP A 18 8.26 22.64 9.35
C ASP A 18 7.77 21.26 9.80
N GLU A 19 6.64 20.78 9.27
CA GLU A 19 6.09 19.45 9.56
C GLU A 19 6.46 18.38 8.50
N LEU A 20 7.13 18.78 7.42
CA LEU A 20 7.36 17.92 6.24
C LEU A 20 8.01 16.58 6.59
N ILE A 21 9.09 16.62 7.37
CA ILE A 21 9.84 15.41 7.74
C ILE A 21 9.00 14.53 8.66
N ASP A 22 8.31 15.11 9.63
CA ASP A 22 7.49 14.36 10.57
C ASP A 22 6.32 13.66 9.87
N GLU A 23 5.64 14.34 8.94
CA GLU A 23 4.57 13.71 8.15
C GLU A 23 5.09 12.61 7.23
N ALA A 24 6.24 12.85 6.56
CA ALA A 24 6.86 11.84 5.71
C ALA A 24 7.24 10.59 6.51
N MET A 25 7.83 10.77 7.69
CA MET A 25 8.22 9.66 8.58
C MET A 25 7.01 8.92 9.14
N ARG A 26 5.95 9.62 9.59
CA ARG A 26 4.69 8.99 10.01
C ARG A 26 4.10 8.08 8.94
N THR A 27 4.23 8.48 7.68
CA THR A 27 3.74 7.71 6.52
C THR A 27 4.62 6.50 6.26
N ALA A 28 5.94 6.69 6.29
CA ALA A 28 6.90 5.61 6.12
C ALA A 28 6.72 4.54 7.21
N GLU A 29 6.57 4.94 8.47
CA GLU A 29 6.30 4.04 9.60
C GLU A 29 4.99 3.28 9.42
N LYS A 30 3.92 3.96 8.99
CA LYS A 30 2.64 3.31 8.69
C LYS A 30 2.79 2.24 7.62
N ILE A 31 3.52 2.52 6.53
CA ILE A 31 3.77 1.55 5.46
C ILE A 31 4.66 0.41 5.96
N ALA A 32 5.71 0.72 6.74
CA ALA A 32 6.62 -0.27 7.31
C ALA A 32 5.94 -1.19 8.34
N GLY A 33 4.86 -0.73 8.97
CA GLY A 33 4.01 -1.53 9.85
C GLY A 33 3.02 -2.45 9.13
N MET A 34 2.94 -2.40 7.79
CA MET A 34 2.14 -3.32 6.98
C MET A 34 2.94 -4.57 6.63
N SER A 35 2.23 -5.63 6.20
CA SER A 35 2.87 -6.80 5.61
C SER A 35 3.69 -6.41 4.37
N LEU A 36 5.01 -6.69 4.40
CA LEU A 36 5.92 -6.45 3.28
C LEU A 36 5.46 -7.11 1.97
N PRO A 37 5.12 -8.42 1.91
CA PRO A 37 4.67 -9.02 0.67
C PRO A 37 3.38 -8.38 0.14
N ALA A 38 2.44 -8.01 1.03
CA ALA A 38 1.22 -7.31 0.63
C ALA A 38 1.51 -5.91 0.06
N ALA A 39 2.37 -5.12 0.73
CA ALA A 39 2.76 -3.79 0.28
C ALA A 39 3.50 -3.82 -1.07
N MET A 40 4.37 -4.81 -1.26
CA MET A 40 5.07 -5.02 -2.53
C MET A 40 4.10 -5.36 -3.66
N MET A 41 3.18 -6.31 -3.44
CA MET A 41 2.19 -6.70 -4.45
C MET A 41 1.22 -5.56 -4.78
N ALA A 42 0.81 -4.77 -3.78
CA ALA A 42 -0.03 -3.58 -4.01
C ALA A 42 0.69 -2.54 -4.90
N LYS A 43 1.97 -2.26 -4.62
CA LYS A 43 2.80 -1.38 -5.46
C LYS A 43 2.94 -1.92 -6.88
N GLU A 44 3.16 -3.22 -7.04
CA GLU A 44 3.30 -3.86 -8.34
C GLU A 44 2.00 -3.78 -9.15
N ALA A 45 0.85 -4.02 -8.53
CA ALA A 45 -0.46 -3.91 -9.19
C ALA A 45 -0.74 -2.49 -9.70
N VAL A 46 -0.44 -1.46 -8.90
CA VAL A 46 -0.58 -0.05 -9.31
C VAL A 46 0.35 0.28 -10.47
N ASN A 47 1.63 -0.10 -10.40
CA ASN A 47 2.57 0.13 -11.49
C ASN A 47 2.13 -0.58 -12.78
N ARG A 48 1.60 -1.80 -12.67
CA ARG A 48 1.16 -2.57 -13.84
C ARG A 48 0.00 -1.92 -14.57
N ALA A 49 -0.86 -1.16 -13.88
CA ALA A 49 -2.00 -0.47 -14.48
C ALA A 49 -1.58 0.56 -15.55
N TYR A 50 -0.37 1.10 -15.48
CA TYR A 50 0.18 2.02 -16.48
C TYR A 50 0.74 1.30 -17.72
N GLU A 51 0.99 0.00 -17.62
CA GLU A 51 1.71 -0.80 -18.62
C GLU A 51 0.77 -1.73 -19.40
N THR A 52 -0.54 -1.65 -19.18
CA THR A 52 -1.51 -2.53 -19.84
C THR A 52 -2.92 -1.95 -19.89
N THR A 53 -3.85 -2.70 -20.49
CA THR A 53 -5.27 -2.34 -20.53
C THR A 53 -5.94 -2.62 -19.20
N LEU A 54 -7.04 -1.92 -18.90
CA LEU A 54 -7.82 -2.15 -17.67
C LEU A 54 -8.16 -3.64 -17.45
N ALA A 55 -8.59 -4.34 -18.50
CA ALA A 55 -8.96 -5.75 -18.41
C ALA A 55 -7.77 -6.64 -18.00
N GLU A 56 -6.59 -6.38 -18.53
CA GLU A 56 -5.37 -7.09 -18.17
C GLU A 56 -4.86 -6.72 -16.78
N GLY A 57 -4.95 -5.44 -16.40
CA GLY A 57 -4.61 -4.96 -15.06
C GLY A 57 -5.45 -5.66 -13.99
N VAL A 58 -6.76 -5.73 -14.18
CA VAL A 58 -7.68 -6.44 -13.25
C VAL A 58 -7.39 -7.95 -13.19
N ARG A 59 -7.05 -8.57 -14.33
CA ARG A 59 -6.64 -10.00 -14.35
C ARG A 59 -5.35 -10.22 -13.56
N PHE A 60 -4.38 -9.32 -13.71
CA PHE A 60 -3.13 -9.35 -12.97
C PHE A 60 -3.37 -9.17 -11.47
N GLU A 61 -4.11 -8.13 -11.08
CA GLU A 61 -4.46 -7.83 -9.68
C GLU A 61 -5.13 -9.03 -9.00
N ARG A 62 -6.14 -9.63 -9.65
CA ARG A 62 -6.80 -10.83 -9.13
C ARG A 62 -5.83 -11.98 -8.89
N ARG A 63 -4.85 -12.18 -9.79
CA ARG A 63 -3.86 -13.25 -9.65
C ARG A 63 -2.92 -13.02 -8.47
N VAL A 64 -2.38 -11.81 -8.32
CA VAL A 64 -1.49 -11.49 -7.20
C VAL A 64 -2.24 -11.47 -5.87
N PHE A 65 -3.49 -11.02 -5.87
CA PHE A 65 -4.36 -11.09 -4.71
C PHE A 65 -4.59 -12.54 -4.25
N HIS A 66 -4.88 -13.47 -5.17
CA HIS A 66 -5.00 -14.89 -4.81
C HIS A 66 -3.70 -15.46 -4.22
N ALA A 67 -2.53 -15.01 -4.70
CA ALA A 67 -1.25 -15.47 -4.18
C ALA A 67 -1.03 -15.06 -2.71
N LEU A 68 -1.58 -13.91 -2.27
CA LEU A 68 -1.49 -13.46 -0.88
C LEU A 68 -2.13 -14.46 0.09
N PHE A 69 -3.14 -15.24 -0.30
CA PHE A 69 -3.76 -16.25 0.58
C PHE A 69 -2.82 -17.40 0.98
N ALA A 70 -1.66 -17.52 0.32
CA ALA A 70 -0.61 -18.45 0.70
C ALA A 70 0.33 -17.91 1.80
N THR A 71 0.30 -16.60 2.08
CA THR A 71 1.19 -15.94 3.06
C THR A 71 0.70 -16.13 4.50
N GLU A 72 1.61 -16.10 5.47
CA GLU A 72 1.26 -16.08 6.89
C GLU A 72 0.57 -14.76 7.25
N ASP A 73 1.06 -13.66 6.70
CA ASP A 73 0.56 -12.31 6.98
C ASP A 73 -0.90 -12.10 6.56
N GLN A 74 -1.33 -12.72 5.46
CA GLN A 74 -2.74 -12.66 5.04
C GLN A 74 -3.65 -13.33 6.07
N LYS A 75 -3.26 -14.48 6.62
CA LYS A 75 -4.02 -15.20 7.65
C LYS A 75 -4.05 -14.41 8.95
N GLU A 76 -2.90 -13.91 9.37
CA GLU A 76 -2.77 -13.09 10.58
C GLU A 76 -3.57 -11.79 10.47
N GLY A 77 -3.50 -11.08 9.35
CA GLY A 77 -4.26 -9.84 9.14
C GLY A 77 -5.77 -10.06 9.25
N MET A 78 -6.29 -11.13 8.62
CA MET A 78 -7.72 -11.48 8.72
C MET A 78 -8.11 -11.94 10.13
N ALA A 79 -7.28 -12.75 10.79
CA ALA A 79 -7.52 -13.21 12.15
C ALA A 79 -7.52 -12.04 13.14
N ALA A 80 -6.51 -11.18 13.09
CA ALA A 80 -6.39 -9.99 13.95
C ALA A 80 -7.58 -9.05 13.78
N PHE A 81 -8.07 -8.86 12.55
CA PHE A 81 -9.27 -8.08 12.28
C PHE A 81 -10.52 -8.71 12.91
N ALA A 82 -10.74 -10.00 12.71
CA ALA A 82 -11.88 -10.72 13.28
C ALA A 82 -11.85 -10.72 14.83
N GLU A 83 -10.66 -10.84 15.42
CA GLU A 83 -10.40 -10.85 16.86
C GLU A 83 -10.30 -9.44 17.48
N LYS A 84 -10.42 -8.38 16.66
CA LYS A 84 -10.33 -6.97 17.08
C LYS A 84 -9.03 -6.62 17.81
N ARG A 85 -7.91 -7.18 17.37
CA ARG A 85 -6.57 -6.91 17.89
C ARG A 85 -5.67 -6.33 16.80
N SER A 86 -4.52 -5.80 17.21
CA SER A 86 -3.47 -5.40 16.25
C SER A 86 -2.84 -6.64 15.61
N ALA A 87 -2.62 -6.57 14.29
CA ALA A 87 -1.95 -7.63 13.55
C ALA A 87 -0.44 -7.62 13.80
N GLN A 88 0.17 -8.80 13.82
CA GLN A 88 1.62 -8.99 13.99
C GLN A 88 2.21 -9.61 12.72
N PHE A 89 2.54 -8.78 11.74
CA PHE A 89 3.11 -9.25 10.47
C PHE A 89 4.56 -9.72 10.63
N ARG A 90 4.89 -10.83 9.97
CA ARG A 90 6.22 -11.45 9.92
C ARG A 90 6.86 -11.40 8.53
N ASN A 91 6.22 -10.70 7.60
CA ASN A 91 6.71 -10.44 6.25
C ASN A 91 6.89 -11.71 5.40
N ARG A 92 5.94 -12.65 5.51
CA ARG A 92 5.95 -13.95 4.82
C ARG A 92 4.55 -14.51 4.65
#